data_AF-A0A524FC29-F1
#
_entry.id   AF-A0A524FC29-F1
#
_cell.length_a   1.000
_cell.length_b   1.000
_cell.length_c   1.000
_cell.angle_alpha   90.00
_cell.angle_beta   90.00
_cell.angle_gamma   90.00
#
_symmetry.space_group_name_H-M   'P 1'
#
loop_
_entity.id
_entity.type
_entity.pdbx_description
1 polymer ?
#
loop_
_entity_poly.entity_id
_entity_poly.type
_entity_poly.pdbx_seq_one_letter_code
_entity_poly.pdbx_strand_id
1 'polypeptide(L)'
;MESVFLAQLERLNFKRIEHNVNMNMDGEKEEENNHRRKYGIHLTSKELFRTYILPDIKDNLTKFIWVDLFAGEGNLILPILSHFKKEERIDFFEKHIYLFDIQEEMIKRSIHIAGLYGIPERIAEKNIKKRDNLLNFPSFLLTQELPIYHITNPPYLYLGYIKKHQETKPYFKYFEGENEGYQDLYQIAMMNDLRNMVENLIYIIPSNFLFGSSVSNKFRMDFLKYYNVLKMFIFELKVFEFTGTNICIGYFHRKKSPLEEIQEFTATKFKKQDLILERNYILNPKYKYRCGSEFNEFIENYKRENALDVNFYLKK
;
A
#
# COMPACT_ATOMS: atom_id res chain seq x y z
N MET A 1 7.43 -14.66 -24.44
CA MET A 1 7.96 -13.57 -25.30
C MET A 1 6.84 -12.84 -26.04
N GLU A 2 5.83 -13.54 -26.57
CA GLU A 2 4.63 -12.92 -27.19
C GLU A 2 3.74 -12.10 -26.24
N SER A 3 3.66 -12.46 -24.95
CA SER A 3 2.83 -11.73 -23.96
C SER A 3 3.32 -10.31 -23.65
N VAL A 4 4.63 -10.07 -23.79
CA VAL A 4 5.24 -8.75 -23.56
C VAL A 4 5.03 -7.83 -24.77
N PHE A 5 4.98 -8.41 -25.97
CA PHE A 5 4.77 -7.68 -27.22
C PHE A 5 3.32 -7.22 -27.38
N LEU A 6 2.35 -8.04 -26.97
CA LEU A 6 0.93 -7.68 -26.95
C LEU A 6 0.64 -6.54 -25.95
N ALA A 7 1.27 -6.56 -24.77
CA ALA A 7 1.16 -5.47 -23.79
C ALA A 7 1.78 -4.14 -24.28
N GLN A 8 2.79 -4.19 -25.16
CA GLN A 8 3.38 -3.00 -25.79
C GLN A 8 2.48 -2.40 -26.89
N LEU A 9 1.77 -3.24 -27.65
CA LEU A 9 0.82 -2.80 -28.68
C LEU A 9 -0.44 -2.14 -28.09
N GLU A 10 -0.93 -2.64 -26.95
CA GLU A 10 -2.05 -2.01 -26.22
C GLU A 10 -1.69 -0.64 -25.65
N ARG A 11 -0.44 -0.45 -25.18
CA ARG A 11 0.06 0.86 -24.70
C ARG A 11 0.17 1.92 -25.81
N LEU A 12 0.42 1.52 -27.06
CA LEU A 12 0.52 2.43 -28.20
C LEU A 12 -0.84 2.90 -28.70
N ASN A 13 -1.87 2.05 -28.63
CA ASN A 13 -3.25 2.45 -28.94
C ASN A 13 -3.84 3.40 -27.90
N PHE A 14 -3.40 3.32 -26.64
CA PHE A 14 -3.88 4.17 -25.55
C PHE A 14 -3.56 5.66 -25.75
N LYS A 15 -2.32 5.99 -26.19
CA LYS A 15 -1.89 7.38 -26.44
C LYS A 15 -2.70 8.09 -27.54
N ARG A 16 -3.35 7.33 -28.43
CA ARG A 16 -4.10 7.88 -29.56
C ARG A 16 -5.54 8.23 -29.22
N ILE A 17 -6.10 7.65 -28.16
CA ILE A 17 -7.48 7.87 -27.72
C ILE A 17 -7.57 9.09 -26.77
N GLU A 18 -6.58 9.30 -25.89
CA GLU A 18 -6.55 10.42 -24.93
C GLU A 18 -6.42 11.81 -25.57
N HIS A 19 -5.86 11.90 -26.79
CA HIS A 19 -5.65 13.18 -27.45
C HIS A 19 -6.96 13.82 -27.98
N ASN A 20 -8.04 13.05 -28.12
CA ASN A 20 -9.29 13.52 -28.73
C ASN A 20 -10.38 13.94 -27.71
N VAL A 21 -10.14 13.84 -26.40
CA VAL A 21 -11.16 14.12 -25.35
C VAL A 21 -10.88 15.41 -24.55
N ASN A 22 -9.70 16.03 -24.67
CA ASN A 22 -9.34 17.23 -23.91
C ASN A 22 -9.67 18.53 -24.66
N MET A 23 -10.94 18.95 -24.64
CA MET A 23 -11.32 20.37 -24.71
C MET A 23 -12.64 20.54 -23.94
N ASN A 24 -12.55 20.69 -22.61
CA ASN A 24 -13.56 21.21 -21.64
C ASN A 24 -13.40 20.54 -20.24
N MET A 25 -12.21 20.54 -19.62
CA MET A 25 -11.95 19.77 -18.38
C MET A 25 -11.09 20.45 -17.30
N ASP A 26 -10.86 21.78 -17.38
CA ASP A 26 -9.87 22.41 -16.50
C ASP A 26 -10.40 22.75 -15.09
N GLY A 27 -11.71 23.05 -14.94
CA GLY A 27 -12.31 23.35 -13.63
C GLY A 27 -12.59 22.12 -12.75
N GLU A 28 -13.10 21.03 -13.35
CA GLU A 28 -13.42 19.78 -12.63
C GLU A 28 -12.16 19.03 -12.17
N LYS A 29 -11.05 19.12 -12.92
CA LYS A 29 -9.76 18.53 -12.54
C LYS A 29 -9.16 19.16 -11.28
N GLU A 30 -9.37 20.45 -11.04
CA GLU A 30 -8.77 21.13 -9.88
C GLU A 30 -9.50 20.78 -8.57
N GLU A 31 -10.82 20.66 -8.60
CA GLU A 31 -11.63 20.19 -7.47
C GLU A 31 -11.37 18.71 -7.13
N GLU A 32 -11.28 17.84 -8.15
CA GLU A 32 -10.95 16.42 -7.95
C GLU A 32 -9.54 16.23 -7.39
N ASN A 33 -8.57 17.04 -7.84
CA ASN A 33 -7.21 17.05 -7.30
C ASN A 33 -7.15 17.53 -5.85
N ASN A 34 -7.90 18.57 -5.49
CA ASN A 34 -8.01 19.05 -4.12
C ASN A 34 -8.70 18.00 -3.22
N HIS A 35 -9.70 17.30 -3.74
CA HIS A 35 -10.37 16.21 -3.02
C HIS A 35 -9.42 15.03 -2.76
N ARG A 36 -8.75 14.51 -3.79
CA ARG A 36 -7.78 13.40 -3.63
C ARG A 36 -6.62 13.74 -2.70
N ARG A 37 -6.09 14.98 -2.78
CA ARG A 37 -5.03 15.46 -1.87
C ARG A 37 -5.52 15.62 -0.44
N LYS A 38 -6.76 16.09 -0.24
CA LYS A 38 -7.37 16.21 1.08
C LYS A 38 -7.43 14.86 1.81
N TYR A 39 -7.71 13.77 1.10
CA TYR A 39 -7.83 12.43 1.70
C TYR A 39 -6.60 11.54 1.51
N GLY A 40 -5.56 11.99 0.81
CA GLY A 40 -4.36 11.19 0.53
C GLY A 40 -4.62 9.95 -0.35
N ILE A 41 -5.64 9.99 -1.21
CA ILE A 41 -6.11 8.84 -1.99
C ILE A 41 -5.30 8.70 -3.28
N HIS A 42 -4.90 7.46 -3.58
CA HIS A 42 -4.28 7.08 -4.85
C HIS A 42 -5.03 5.89 -5.44
N LEU A 43 -5.71 6.10 -6.57
CA LEU A 43 -6.47 5.04 -7.24
C LEU A 43 -5.51 3.97 -7.76
N THR A 44 -5.65 2.75 -7.24
CA THR A 44 -4.90 1.59 -7.72
C THR A 44 -5.52 1.02 -8.99
N SER A 45 -4.72 0.81 -10.02
CA SER A 45 -5.19 0.17 -11.24
C SER A 45 -5.41 -1.33 -11.02
N LYS A 46 -6.46 -1.88 -11.66
CA LYS A 46 -6.70 -3.33 -11.69
C LYS A 46 -5.50 -4.11 -12.26
N GLU A 47 -4.74 -3.47 -13.13
CA GLU A 47 -3.54 -4.05 -13.75
C GLU A 47 -2.40 -4.27 -12.75
N LEU A 48 -2.22 -3.38 -11.76
CA LEU A 48 -1.25 -3.59 -10.69
C LEU A 48 -1.59 -4.87 -9.92
N PHE A 49 -2.87 -5.04 -9.54
CA PHE A 49 -3.34 -6.24 -8.87
C PHE A 49 -3.12 -7.49 -9.73
N ARG A 50 -3.57 -7.48 -10.98
CA ARG A 50 -3.45 -8.62 -11.90
C ARG A 50 -2.01 -9.03 -12.16
N THR A 51 -1.11 -8.06 -12.25
CA THR A 51 0.29 -8.30 -12.62
C THR A 51 1.12 -8.74 -11.42
N TYR A 52 0.96 -8.07 -10.27
CA TYR A 52 1.89 -8.22 -9.15
C TYR A 52 1.31 -8.93 -7.94
N ILE A 53 -0.01 -9.00 -7.80
CA ILE A 53 -0.68 -9.53 -6.59
C ILE A 53 -1.38 -10.86 -6.86
N LEU A 54 -2.28 -10.89 -7.84
CA LEU A 54 -3.09 -12.07 -8.18
C LEU A 54 -2.25 -13.34 -8.43
N PRO A 55 -1.11 -13.29 -9.15
CA PRO A 55 -0.33 -14.49 -9.42
C PRO A 55 0.14 -15.24 -8.17
N ASP A 56 0.35 -14.53 -7.06
CA ASP A 56 0.82 -15.10 -5.79
C ASP A 56 -0.30 -15.66 -4.90
N ILE A 57 -1.52 -15.16 -5.06
CA ILE A 57 -2.63 -15.49 -4.16
C ILE A 57 -3.66 -16.44 -4.79
N LYS A 58 -3.67 -16.57 -6.13
CA LYS A 58 -4.71 -17.28 -6.89
C LYS A 58 -4.95 -18.73 -6.44
N ASP A 59 -3.90 -19.43 -5.97
CA ASP A 59 -3.98 -20.84 -5.59
C ASP A 59 -4.52 -21.03 -4.15
N ASN A 60 -4.78 -19.93 -3.43
CA ASN A 60 -5.24 -19.95 -2.05
C ASN A 60 -6.53 -19.14 -1.82
N LEU A 61 -7.24 -18.74 -2.89
CA LEU A 61 -8.39 -17.83 -2.81
C LEU A 61 -9.49 -18.29 -1.84
N THR A 62 -9.72 -19.60 -1.70
CA THR A 62 -10.75 -20.16 -0.81
C THR A 62 -10.28 -20.41 0.62
N LYS A 63 -9.02 -20.12 0.96
CA LYS A 63 -8.46 -20.36 2.31
C LYS A 63 -8.53 -19.15 3.24
N PHE A 64 -8.91 -18.00 2.71
CA PHE A 64 -8.85 -16.72 3.42
C PHE A 64 -10.12 -15.90 3.18
N ILE A 65 -10.39 -14.97 4.10
CA ILE A 65 -11.16 -13.79 3.75
C ILE A 65 -10.21 -12.70 3.24
N TRP A 66 -10.53 -12.14 2.08
CA TRP A 66 -9.82 -11.06 1.40
C TRP A 66 -10.44 -9.74 1.79
N VAL A 67 -9.64 -8.93 2.47
CA VAL A 67 -10.09 -7.67 3.07
C VAL A 67 -9.33 -6.52 2.45
N ASP A 68 -10.03 -5.44 2.10
CA ASP A 68 -9.43 -4.14 1.80
C ASP A 68 -10.11 -3.07 2.66
N LEU A 69 -9.39 -2.56 3.65
CA LEU A 69 -9.91 -1.56 4.59
C LEU A 69 -9.93 -0.13 4.01
N PHE A 70 -9.34 0.08 2.83
CA PHE A 70 -9.24 1.37 2.14
C PHE A 70 -9.53 1.18 0.64
N ALA A 71 -10.65 0.52 0.36
CA ALA A 71 -10.92 -0.13 -0.90
C ALA A 71 -11.07 0.81 -2.10
N GLY A 72 -11.43 2.09 -1.87
CA GLY A 72 -11.89 2.95 -2.94
C GLY A 72 -13.00 2.26 -3.73
N GLU A 73 -12.78 2.10 -5.04
CA GLU A 73 -13.70 1.42 -5.94
C GLU A 73 -13.57 -0.12 -5.96
N GLY A 74 -12.74 -0.71 -5.08
CA GLY A 74 -12.56 -2.17 -4.96
C GLY A 74 -11.58 -2.78 -5.96
N ASN A 75 -10.72 -1.98 -6.61
CA ASN A 75 -9.83 -2.42 -7.68
C ASN A 75 -8.76 -3.44 -7.27
N LEU A 76 -8.47 -3.59 -5.97
CA LEU A 76 -7.48 -4.53 -5.45
C LEU A 76 -8.04 -5.91 -5.09
N ILE A 77 -9.36 -6.07 -4.94
CA ILE A 77 -9.95 -7.34 -4.49
C ILE A 77 -11.06 -7.82 -5.40
N LEU A 78 -11.96 -6.94 -5.87
CA LEU A 78 -13.03 -7.36 -6.78
C LEU A 78 -12.54 -8.12 -8.04
N PRO A 79 -11.36 -7.83 -8.63
CA PRO A 79 -10.86 -8.61 -9.75
C PRO A 79 -10.65 -10.11 -9.45
N ILE A 80 -10.53 -10.53 -8.19
CA ILE A 80 -10.50 -11.95 -7.78
C ILE A 80 -11.70 -12.72 -8.34
N LEU A 81 -12.88 -12.09 -8.41
CA LEU A 81 -14.11 -12.70 -8.93
C LEU A 81 -13.98 -13.17 -10.39
N SER A 82 -13.02 -12.60 -11.15
CA SER A 82 -12.73 -13.04 -12.51
C SER A 82 -12.15 -14.46 -12.58
N HIS A 83 -11.61 -14.96 -11.46
CA HIS A 83 -11.05 -16.31 -11.36
C HIS A 83 -12.10 -17.40 -11.15
N PHE A 84 -13.32 -17.01 -10.78
CA PHE A 84 -14.43 -17.92 -10.51
C PHE A 84 -15.45 -17.91 -11.64
N LYS A 85 -16.11 -19.05 -11.85
CA LYS A 85 -17.25 -19.14 -12.77
C LYS A 85 -18.39 -18.28 -12.23
N LYS A 86 -19.27 -17.80 -13.12
CA LYS A 86 -20.32 -16.83 -12.74
C LYS A 86 -21.21 -17.34 -11.60
N GLU A 87 -21.49 -18.64 -11.60
CA GLU A 87 -22.37 -19.31 -10.64
C GLU A 87 -21.75 -19.41 -9.24
N GLU A 88 -20.41 -19.37 -9.14
CA GLU A 88 -19.65 -19.50 -7.89
C GLU A 88 -19.38 -18.14 -7.23
N ARG A 89 -19.46 -17.04 -7.99
CA ARG A 89 -19.05 -15.70 -7.55
C ARG A 89 -19.84 -15.18 -6.36
N ILE A 90 -21.14 -15.45 -6.30
CA ILE A 90 -22.00 -14.94 -5.23
C ILE A 90 -21.61 -15.57 -3.89
N ASP A 91 -21.51 -16.91 -3.86
CA ASP A 91 -21.12 -17.64 -2.65
C ASP A 91 -19.70 -17.28 -2.21
N PHE A 92 -18.78 -17.18 -3.18
CA PHE A 92 -17.42 -16.75 -2.90
C PHE A 92 -17.38 -15.34 -2.32
N PHE A 93 -18.05 -14.37 -2.95
CA PHE A 93 -18.07 -12.99 -2.51
C PHE A 93 -18.64 -12.84 -1.10
N GLU A 94 -19.78 -13.48 -0.82
CA GLU A 94 -20.47 -13.36 0.48
C GLU A 94 -19.59 -13.88 1.63
N LYS A 95 -18.82 -14.94 1.39
CA LYS A 95 -17.96 -15.59 2.40
C LYS A 95 -16.54 -15.03 2.48
N HIS A 96 -15.97 -14.60 1.36
CA HIS A 96 -14.53 -14.36 1.25
C HIS A 96 -14.13 -12.92 0.94
N ILE A 97 -15.04 -11.98 0.65
CA ILE A 97 -14.65 -10.61 0.29
C ILE A 97 -15.30 -9.60 1.24
N TYR A 98 -14.49 -8.71 1.83
CA TYR A 98 -14.96 -7.56 2.60
C TYR A 98 -14.22 -6.29 2.20
N LEU A 99 -14.96 -5.24 1.85
CA LEU A 99 -14.41 -3.98 1.38
C LEU A 99 -14.94 -2.82 2.22
N PHE A 100 -14.08 -1.85 2.50
CA PHE A 100 -14.45 -0.69 3.28
C PHE A 100 -13.80 0.57 2.75
N ASP A 101 -14.51 1.69 2.87
CA ASP A 101 -13.97 3.02 2.59
C ASP A 101 -14.70 4.05 3.47
N ILE A 102 -14.08 5.20 3.74
CA ILE A 102 -14.73 6.27 4.50
C ILE A 102 -15.66 7.11 3.62
N GLN A 103 -15.45 7.10 2.29
CA GLN A 103 -16.20 7.90 1.33
C GLN A 103 -17.40 7.15 0.79
N GLU A 104 -18.57 7.77 0.94
CA GLU A 104 -19.84 7.25 0.42
C GLU A 104 -19.80 6.97 -1.08
N GLU A 105 -19.15 7.85 -1.84
CA GLU A 105 -19.05 7.71 -3.28
C GLU A 105 -18.26 6.46 -3.68
N MET A 106 -17.13 6.19 -3.01
CA MET A 106 -16.31 5.02 -3.27
C MET A 106 -17.07 3.72 -2.96
N ILE A 107 -17.86 3.70 -1.87
CA ILE A 107 -18.74 2.58 -1.54
C ILE A 107 -19.75 2.32 -2.66
N LYS A 108 -20.44 3.36 -3.14
CA LYS A 108 -21.42 3.23 -4.24
C LYS A 108 -20.77 2.72 -5.53
N ARG A 109 -19.58 3.25 -5.89
CA ARG A 109 -18.82 2.80 -7.06
C ARG A 109 -18.37 1.35 -6.92
N SER A 110 -17.89 0.95 -5.74
CA SER A 110 -17.48 -0.42 -5.43
C SER A 110 -18.64 -1.42 -5.51
N ILE A 111 -19.82 -1.06 -4.97
CA ILE A 111 -21.08 -1.83 -5.11
C ILE A 111 -21.47 -1.98 -6.58
N HIS A 112 -21.43 -0.89 -7.34
CA HIS A 112 -21.72 -0.93 -8.78
C HIS A 112 -20.76 -1.87 -9.52
N ILE A 113 -19.45 -1.80 -9.24
CA ILE A 113 -18.44 -2.68 -9.85
C ILE A 113 -18.65 -4.14 -9.45
N ALA A 114 -19.01 -4.43 -8.20
CA ALA A 114 -19.39 -5.78 -7.77
C ALA A 114 -20.60 -6.30 -8.57
N GLY A 115 -21.58 -5.43 -8.84
CA GLY A 115 -22.71 -5.71 -9.75
C GLY A 115 -22.27 -6.12 -11.15
N LEU A 116 -21.24 -5.49 -11.72
CA LEU A 116 -20.66 -5.87 -13.02
C LEU A 116 -20.05 -7.28 -13.02
N TYR A 117 -19.64 -7.79 -11.85
CA TYR A 117 -19.18 -9.18 -11.70
C TYR A 117 -20.34 -10.18 -11.51
N GLY A 118 -21.57 -9.71 -11.39
CA GLY A 118 -22.77 -10.52 -11.16
C GLY A 118 -23.17 -10.64 -9.69
N ILE A 119 -22.63 -9.81 -8.80
CA ILE A 119 -23.00 -9.79 -7.38
C ILE A 119 -24.28 -8.96 -7.20
N PRO A 120 -25.38 -9.52 -6.64
CA PRO A 120 -26.58 -8.75 -6.34
C PRO A 120 -26.30 -7.63 -5.35
N GLU A 121 -26.91 -6.45 -5.57
CA GLU A 121 -26.72 -5.26 -4.74
C GLU A 121 -26.93 -5.54 -3.24
N ARG A 122 -28.02 -6.21 -2.88
CA ARG A 122 -28.31 -6.63 -1.49
C ARG A 122 -27.18 -7.46 -0.85
N ILE A 123 -26.44 -8.24 -1.63
CA ILE A 123 -25.30 -9.01 -1.14
C ILE A 123 -24.06 -8.13 -1.06
N ALA A 124 -23.82 -7.29 -2.08
CA ALA A 124 -22.72 -6.32 -2.10
C ALA A 124 -22.77 -5.38 -0.87
N GLU A 125 -23.93 -4.83 -0.54
CA GLU A 125 -24.13 -3.93 0.62
C GLU A 125 -23.80 -4.57 1.98
N LYS A 126 -23.90 -5.91 2.10
CA LYS A 126 -23.53 -6.60 3.34
C LYS A 126 -22.02 -6.64 3.57
N ASN A 127 -21.22 -6.60 2.51
CA ASN A 127 -19.78 -6.83 2.56
C ASN A 127 -18.96 -5.59 2.14
N ILE A 128 -19.58 -4.61 1.50
CA ILE A 128 -18.99 -3.32 1.13
C ILE A 128 -19.59 -2.24 2.02
N LYS A 129 -18.83 -1.72 2.98
CA LYS A 129 -19.37 -0.83 4.03
C LYS A 129 -18.59 0.46 4.20
N LYS A 130 -19.32 1.54 4.42
CA LYS A 130 -18.73 2.81 4.83
C LYS A 130 -18.17 2.72 6.25
N ARG A 131 -16.87 3.00 6.43
CA ARG A 131 -16.21 2.91 7.73
C ARG A 131 -14.91 3.71 7.78
N ASP A 132 -14.62 4.31 8.94
CA ASP A 132 -13.31 4.89 9.24
C ASP A 132 -12.40 3.84 9.90
N ASN A 133 -11.63 3.13 9.08
CA ASN A 133 -10.74 2.05 9.55
C ASN A 133 -9.40 2.57 10.12
N LEU A 134 -9.12 3.87 10.02
CA LEU A 134 -7.97 4.47 10.72
C LEU A 134 -8.28 4.65 12.21
N LEU A 135 -9.54 4.95 12.58
CA LEU A 135 -9.96 5.00 13.99
C LEU A 135 -10.01 3.60 14.61
N ASN A 136 -10.69 2.66 13.95
CA ASN A 136 -10.91 1.34 14.53
C ASN A 136 -11.10 0.24 13.50
N PHE A 137 -10.35 -0.85 13.70
CA PHE A 137 -10.46 -2.08 12.92
C PHE A 137 -11.86 -2.70 13.05
N PRO A 138 -12.44 -3.29 11.98
CA PRO A 138 -13.73 -3.98 12.04
C PRO A 138 -13.61 -5.31 12.80
N SER A 139 -13.85 -5.29 14.11
CA SER A 139 -13.68 -6.46 15.00
C SER A 139 -14.48 -7.70 14.61
N PHE A 140 -15.60 -7.55 13.90
CA PHE A 140 -16.38 -8.70 13.39
C PHE A 140 -15.61 -9.55 12.37
N LEU A 141 -14.55 -9.01 11.74
CA LEU A 141 -13.68 -9.80 10.87
C LEU A 141 -12.86 -10.82 11.67
N LEU A 142 -12.58 -10.53 12.95
CA LEU A 142 -11.82 -11.42 13.82
C LEU A 142 -12.65 -12.63 14.29
N THR A 143 -13.96 -12.60 14.10
CA THR A 143 -14.87 -13.70 14.45
C THR A 143 -15.24 -14.56 13.24
N GLN A 144 -14.65 -14.31 12.07
CA GLN A 144 -14.86 -15.15 10.89
C GLN A 144 -14.10 -16.46 11.03
N GLU A 145 -14.61 -17.52 10.39
CA GLU A 145 -13.99 -18.86 10.45
C GLU A 145 -12.65 -18.92 9.71
N LEU A 146 -12.50 -18.10 8.67
CA LEU A 146 -11.30 -18.07 7.84
C LEU A 146 -10.35 -16.95 8.27
N PRO A 147 -9.02 -17.19 8.17
CA PRO A 147 -8.03 -16.17 8.47
C PRO A 147 -8.12 -14.98 7.51
N ILE A 148 -7.76 -13.81 8.03
CA ILE A 148 -7.72 -12.55 7.26
C ILE A 148 -6.47 -12.49 6.40
N TYR A 149 -6.67 -12.12 5.14
CA TYR A 149 -5.62 -11.65 4.24
C TYR A 149 -5.96 -10.23 3.80
N HIS A 150 -5.21 -9.25 4.32
CA HIS A 150 -5.44 -7.84 4.03
C HIS A 150 -4.60 -7.41 2.82
N ILE A 151 -5.27 -6.96 1.76
CA ILE A 151 -4.64 -6.40 0.56
C ILE A 151 -5.16 -4.97 0.39
N THR A 152 -4.28 -3.97 0.46
CA THR A 152 -4.74 -2.59 0.39
C THR A 152 -3.69 -1.60 -0.13
N ASN A 153 -4.18 -0.44 -0.56
CA ASN A 153 -3.41 0.77 -0.78
C ASN A 153 -3.95 1.84 0.17
N PRO A 154 -3.42 1.95 1.41
CA PRO A 154 -3.94 2.87 2.41
C PRO A 154 -3.69 4.33 2.00
N PRO A 155 -4.38 5.30 2.63
CA PRO A 155 -4.13 6.72 2.37
C PRO A 155 -2.71 7.13 2.79
N TYR A 156 -2.08 8.03 2.02
CA TYR A 156 -0.78 8.63 2.33
C TYR A 156 -0.96 10.10 2.66
N LEU A 157 -0.70 10.48 3.91
CA LEU A 157 -0.77 11.87 4.33
C LEU A 157 0.21 12.13 5.48
N TYR A 158 1.35 12.71 5.13
CA TYR A 158 2.42 13.02 6.06
C TYR A 158 2.00 14.06 7.10
N LEU A 159 2.29 13.83 8.37
CA LEU A 159 1.97 14.69 9.50
C LEU A 159 2.50 16.12 9.34
N GLY A 160 3.67 16.29 8.72
CA GLY A 160 4.22 17.61 8.42
C GLY A 160 3.42 18.38 7.36
N TYR A 161 2.74 17.68 6.45
CA TYR A 161 1.76 18.30 5.54
C TYR A 161 0.51 18.73 6.33
N ILE A 162 0.01 17.86 7.20
CA ILE A 162 -1.16 18.12 8.05
C ILE A 162 -0.98 19.40 8.89
N LYS A 163 0.21 19.57 9.47
CA LYS A 163 0.59 20.77 10.23
C LYS A 163 0.49 22.08 9.45
N LYS A 164 0.64 22.04 8.13
CA LYS A 164 0.72 23.23 7.27
C LYS A 164 -0.64 23.61 6.65
N HIS A 165 -1.62 22.71 6.62
CA HIS A 165 -2.85 22.88 5.86
C HIS A 165 -4.09 22.74 6.75
N GLN A 166 -4.89 23.80 6.85
CA GLN A 166 -6.01 23.91 7.79
C GLN A 166 -7.08 22.83 7.54
N GLU A 167 -7.36 22.54 6.29
CA GLU A 167 -8.35 21.56 5.82
C GLU A 167 -8.00 20.12 6.22
N THR A 168 -6.72 19.85 6.52
CA THR A 168 -6.25 18.51 6.92
C THR A 168 -6.10 18.36 8.43
N LYS A 169 -6.23 19.43 9.22
CA LYS A 169 -6.10 19.38 10.69
C LYS A 169 -7.01 18.37 11.38
N PRO A 170 -8.25 18.06 10.91
CA PRO A 170 -9.06 17.02 11.53
C PRO A 170 -8.40 15.64 11.59
N TYR A 171 -7.36 15.38 10.78
CA TYR A 171 -6.61 14.13 10.78
C TYR A 171 -5.58 14.00 11.90
N PHE A 172 -5.32 15.07 12.67
CA PHE A 172 -4.42 14.99 13.83
C PHE A 172 -4.84 13.93 14.84
N LYS A 173 -6.15 13.74 15.02
CA LYS A 173 -6.73 12.72 15.90
C LYS A 173 -6.18 11.31 15.65
N TYR A 174 -5.73 11.00 14.43
CA TYR A 174 -5.18 9.68 14.11
C TYR A 174 -3.76 9.47 14.63
N PHE A 175 -3.04 10.54 14.97
CA PHE A 175 -1.64 10.51 15.43
C PHE A 175 -1.51 10.66 16.95
N GLU A 176 -2.62 10.64 17.67
CA GLU A 176 -2.69 10.78 19.13
C GLU A 176 -2.73 9.40 19.81
N GLY A 177 -2.43 9.36 21.12
CA GLY A 177 -2.48 8.13 21.93
C GLY A 177 -1.48 7.07 21.47
N GLU A 178 -1.93 5.84 21.22
CA GLU A 178 -1.07 4.74 20.78
C GLU A 178 -0.41 4.95 19.41
N ASN A 179 -0.84 5.97 18.66
CA ASN A 179 -0.26 6.34 17.38
C ASN A 179 0.80 7.45 17.49
N GLU A 180 1.13 7.90 18.70
CA GLU A 180 2.15 8.91 18.93
C GLU A 180 3.52 8.48 18.37
N GLY A 181 4.17 9.43 17.70
CA GLY A 181 5.46 9.25 17.05
C GLY A 181 5.38 8.71 15.61
N TYR A 182 4.24 8.18 15.16
CA TYR A 182 4.03 7.92 13.73
C TYR A 182 3.83 9.23 12.96
N GLN A 183 4.10 9.18 11.67
CA GLN A 183 4.25 10.38 10.84
C GLN A 183 3.46 10.32 9.53
N ASP A 184 2.86 9.18 9.17
CA ASP A 184 2.04 9.05 7.97
C ASP A 184 0.84 8.12 8.21
N LEU A 185 -0.28 8.32 7.49
CA LEU A 185 -1.51 7.55 7.69
C LEU A 185 -1.35 6.07 7.34
N TYR A 186 -0.53 5.72 6.35
CA TYR A 186 -0.27 4.30 6.05
C TYR A 186 0.38 3.56 7.23
N GLN A 187 1.17 4.27 8.05
CA GLN A 187 1.80 3.69 9.23
C GLN A 187 0.71 3.32 10.25
N ILE A 188 -0.28 4.19 10.45
CA ILE A 188 -1.42 3.94 11.33
C ILE A 188 -2.25 2.77 10.82
N ALA A 189 -2.52 2.69 9.52
CA ALA A 189 -3.21 1.57 8.90
C ALA A 189 -2.52 0.22 9.19
N MET A 190 -1.20 0.14 8.97
CA MET A 190 -0.42 -1.07 9.23
C MET A 190 -0.33 -1.41 10.74
N MET A 191 -0.26 -0.40 11.60
CA MET A 191 -0.29 -0.62 13.05
C MET A 191 -1.68 -1.08 13.54
N ASN A 192 -2.76 -0.68 12.88
CA ASN A 192 -4.09 -1.23 13.17
C ASN A 192 -4.13 -2.74 12.89
N ASP A 193 -3.59 -3.20 11.76
CA ASP A 193 -3.48 -4.64 11.48
C ASP A 193 -2.61 -5.37 12.51
N LEU A 194 -1.47 -4.77 12.89
CA LEU A 194 -0.59 -5.34 13.91
C LEU A 194 -1.31 -5.56 15.23
N ARG A 195 -2.06 -4.54 15.71
CA ARG A 195 -2.83 -4.59 16.96
C ARG A 195 -3.99 -5.58 16.91
N ASN A 196 -4.51 -5.85 15.72
CA ASN A 196 -5.62 -6.80 15.50
C ASN A 196 -5.13 -8.17 15.02
N MET A 197 -3.83 -8.47 15.18
CA MET A 197 -3.26 -9.80 14.94
C MET A 197 -3.46 -10.32 13.52
N VAL A 198 -3.62 -9.44 12.52
CA VAL A 198 -3.75 -9.88 11.13
C VAL A 198 -2.47 -10.57 10.70
N GLU A 199 -2.55 -11.74 10.09
CA GLU A 199 -1.35 -12.53 9.80
C GLU A 199 -0.72 -12.21 8.45
N ASN A 200 -1.55 -12.05 7.42
CA ASN A 200 -1.12 -11.98 6.03
C ASN A 200 -1.46 -10.62 5.43
N LEU A 201 -0.43 -9.89 4.98
CA LEU A 201 -0.58 -8.53 4.49
C LEU A 201 0.08 -8.37 3.11
N ILE A 202 -0.61 -7.73 2.18
CA ILE A 202 -0.03 -7.16 0.96
C ILE A 202 -0.38 -5.67 0.94
N TYR A 203 0.64 -4.84 1.06
CA TYR A 203 0.47 -3.40 1.20
C TYR A 203 1.17 -2.65 0.08
N ILE A 204 0.45 -1.74 -0.55
CA ILE A 204 1.01 -0.75 -1.47
C ILE A 204 1.32 0.50 -0.65
N ILE A 205 2.60 0.81 -0.42
CA ILE A 205 3.02 1.89 0.49
C ILE A 205 4.17 2.70 -0.11
N PRO A 206 4.47 3.91 0.40
CA PRO A 206 5.64 4.67 -0.04
C PRO A 206 6.93 3.89 0.17
N SER A 207 7.86 3.92 -0.79
CA SER A 207 9.18 3.30 -0.65
C SER A 207 10.01 3.93 0.48
N ASN A 208 9.60 5.10 0.98
CA ASN A 208 10.14 5.72 2.18
C ASN A 208 10.00 4.82 3.42
N PHE A 209 9.14 3.80 3.41
CA PHE A 209 9.18 2.73 4.39
C PHE A 209 10.58 2.10 4.49
N LEU A 210 11.18 1.73 3.36
CA LEU A 210 12.50 1.09 3.30
C LEU A 210 13.66 2.09 3.41
N PHE A 211 13.57 3.22 2.69
CA PHE A 211 14.70 4.13 2.48
C PHE A 211 14.64 5.39 3.36
N GLY A 212 13.48 5.67 3.94
CA GLY A 212 13.27 6.85 4.79
C GLY A 212 14.14 6.82 6.05
N SER A 213 14.55 8.01 6.48
CA SER A 213 15.29 8.21 7.73
C SER A 213 14.33 8.44 8.91
N SER A 214 14.45 9.55 9.63
CA SER A 214 13.81 9.82 10.92
C SER A 214 12.30 9.55 10.95
N VAL A 215 11.59 9.81 9.84
CA VAL A 215 10.14 9.63 9.70
C VAL A 215 9.69 8.16 9.81
N SER A 216 10.47 7.22 9.27
CA SER A 216 10.08 5.80 9.18
C SER A 216 10.74 4.93 10.25
N ASN A 217 11.70 5.47 11.01
CA ASN A 217 12.51 4.72 11.97
C ASN A 217 11.67 4.05 13.06
N LYS A 218 10.85 4.83 13.76
CA LYS A 218 9.98 4.31 14.84
C LYS A 218 9.04 3.24 14.27
N PHE A 219 8.32 3.57 13.21
CA PHE A 219 7.39 2.66 12.56
C PHE A 219 8.04 1.33 12.15
N ARG A 220 9.21 1.35 11.51
CA ARG A 220 9.92 0.13 11.15
C ARG A 220 10.28 -0.73 12.36
N MET A 221 10.82 -0.12 13.42
CA MET A 221 11.17 -0.85 14.63
C MET A 221 9.96 -1.51 15.27
N ASP A 222 8.85 -0.77 15.33
CA ASP A 222 7.60 -1.25 15.94
C ASP A 222 6.94 -2.34 15.09
N PHE A 223 6.94 -2.18 13.76
CA PHE A 223 6.25 -3.09 12.85
C PHE A 223 7.07 -4.36 12.51
N LEU A 224 8.34 -4.20 12.12
CA LEU A 224 9.19 -5.32 11.66
C LEU A 224 9.66 -6.23 12.79
N LYS A 225 9.51 -5.81 14.05
CA LYS A 225 9.60 -6.72 15.19
C LYS A 225 8.55 -7.84 15.12
N TYR A 226 7.38 -7.59 14.53
CA TYR A 226 6.25 -8.52 14.50
C TYR A 226 5.98 -9.13 13.12
N TYR A 227 6.54 -8.58 12.05
CA TYR A 227 6.33 -9.08 10.68
C TYR A 227 7.65 -9.36 9.97
N ASN A 228 7.65 -10.45 9.20
CA ASN A 228 8.65 -10.74 8.19
C ASN A 228 8.28 -10.05 6.88
N VAL A 229 9.24 -9.42 6.23
CA VAL A 229 9.13 -9.07 4.81
C VAL A 229 9.42 -10.33 3.98
N LEU A 230 8.43 -10.79 3.20
CA LEU A 230 8.61 -11.97 2.35
C LEU A 230 9.24 -11.59 1.01
N LYS A 231 8.72 -10.53 0.40
CA LYS A 231 9.21 -9.97 -0.87
C LYS A 231 8.66 -8.57 -1.09
N MET A 232 9.27 -7.83 -2.02
CA MET A 232 8.75 -6.53 -2.44
C MET A 232 8.87 -6.28 -3.94
N PHE A 233 7.92 -5.52 -4.49
CA PHE A 233 8.05 -4.86 -5.79
C PHE A 233 8.27 -3.37 -5.56
N ILE A 234 9.40 -2.81 -5.99
CA ILE A 234 9.78 -1.41 -5.74
C ILE A 234 9.74 -0.63 -7.05
N PHE A 235 8.93 0.42 -7.10
CA PHE A 235 8.76 1.24 -8.30
C PHE A 235 9.44 2.61 -8.11
N GLU A 236 10.55 2.85 -8.81
CA GLU A 236 11.23 4.16 -8.88
C GLU A 236 10.67 5.07 -9.98
N LEU A 237 9.59 4.63 -10.61
CA LEU A 237 8.79 5.37 -11.57
C LEU A 237 7.54 5.91 -10.88
N LYS A 238 7.00 7.03 -11.38
CA LYS A 238 5.66 7.46 -10.99
C LYS A 238 4.66 6.40 -11.47
N VAL A 239 4.18 5.56 -10.56
CA VAL A 239 3.12 4.57 -10.84
C VAL A 239 1.74 5.21 -10.80
N PHE A 240 1.59 6.28 -10.02
CA PHE A 240 0.37 7.08 -9.96
C PHE A 240 0.62 8.43 -10.62
N GLU A 241 -0.30 8.84 -11.48
CA GLU A 241 -0.23 10.10 -12.26
C GLU A 241 0.02 11.33 -11.38
N PHE A 242 -0.45 11.28 -10.12
CA PHE A 242 -0.57 12.43 -9.24
C PHE A 242 0.39 12.43 -8.03
N THR A 243 1.28 11.44 -7.88
CA THR A 243 2.28 11.44 -6.80
C THR A 243 3.70 11.59 -7.33
N GLY A 244 4.51 12.39 -6.61
CA GLY A 244 5.96 12.38 -6.75
C GLY A 244 6.64 11.24 -5.99
N THR A 245 5.85 10.33 -5.39
CA THR A 245 6.32 9.37 -4.39
C THR A 245 6.47 7.99 -5.03
N ASN A 246 7.69 7.47 -4.99
CA ASN A 246 7.98 6.08 -5.32
C ASN A 246 7.25 5.15 -4.35
N ILE A 247 6.67 4.08 -4.85
CA ILE A 247 5.92 3.11 -4.05
C ILE A 247 6.63 1.76 -4.01
N CYS A 248 6.25 0.93 -3.06
CA CYS A 248 6.48 -0.50 -3.10
C CYS A 248 5.20 -1.27 -2.80
N ILE A 249 5.10 -2.48 -3.35
CA ILE A 249 4.14 -3.50 -2.95
C ILE A 249 4.90 -4.46 -2.05
N GLY A 250 4.61 -4.45 -0.75
CA GLY A 250 5.25 -5.29 0.25
C GLY A 250 4.37 -6.46 0.67
N TYR A 251 4.96 -7.65 0.70
CA TYR A 251 4.33 -8.86 1.23
C TYR A 251 4.87 -9.09 2.63
N PHE A 252 3.97 -9.17 3.60
CA PHE A 252 4.33 -9.36 4.99
C PHE A 252 3.57 -10.53 5.60
N HIS A 253 4.27 -11.27 6.46
CA HIS A 253 3.67 -12.33 7.25
C HIS A 253 4.05 -12.16 8.71
N ARG A 254 3.06 -12.30 9.60
CA ARG A 254 3.26 -12.12 11.03
C ARG A 254 4.20 -13.21 11.59
N LYS A 255 5.13 -12.82 12.45
CA LYS A 255 6.00 -13.73 13.19
C LYS A 255 5.22 -14.43 14.30
N LYS A 256 5.62 -15.65 14.64
CA LYS A 256 5.06 -16.40 15.78
C LYS A 256 5.28 -15.69 17.12
N SER A 257 6.41 -14.99 17.26
CA SER A 257 6.75 -14.18 18.42
C SER A 257 7.49 -12.92 17.96
N PRO A 258 7.40 -11.81 18.73
CA PRO A 258 8.13 -10.59 18.41
C PRO A 258 9.64 -10.81 18.53
N LEU A 259 10.38 -10.52 17.46
CA LEU A 259 11.82 -10.72 17.40
C LEU A 259 12.50 -9.58 16.64
N GLU A 260 13.51 -8.99 17.28
CA GLU A 260 14.40 -8.01 16.67
C GLU A 260 15.59 -8.73 16.04
N GLU A 261 15.45 -9.13 14.79
CA GLU A 261 16.41 -9.96 14.06
C GLU A 261 16.67 -9.38 12.68
N ILE A 262 17.82 -9.70 12.10
CA ILE A 262 18.12 -9.33 10.71
C ILE A 262 17.06 -9.97 9.80
N GLN A 263 16.46 -9.17 8.92
CA GLN A 263 15.55 -9.67 7.90
C GLN A 263 16.20 -9.60 6.52
N GLU A 264 16.02 -10.66 5.75
CA GLU A 264 16.52 -10.74 4.38
C GLU A 264 15.35 -11.03 3.44
N PHE A 265 15.27 -10.31 2.33
CA PHE A 265 14.27 -10.56 1.30
C PHE A 265 14.76 -10.14 -0.08
N THR A 266 14.21 -10.77 -1.11
CA THR A 266 14.44 -10.39 -2.51
C THR A 266 13.37 -9.40 -2.94
N ALA A 267 13.77 -8.35 -3.67
CA ALA A 267 12.87 -7.40 -4.27
C ALA A 267 13.14 -7.21 -5.77
N THR A 268 12.05 -7.09 -6.53
CA THR A 268 12.08 -6.70 -7.94
C THR A 268 11.92 -5.18 -8.02
N LYS A 269 12.86 -4.52 -8.66
CA LYS A 269 12.96 -3.07 -8.73
C LYS A 269 12.77 -2.58 -10.16
N PHE A 270 11.76 -1.73 -10.36
CA PHE A 270 11.41 -1.13 -11.63
C PHE A 270 12.00 0.28 -11.71
N LYS A 271 12.86 0.49 -12.71
CA LYS A 271 13.56 1.76 -12.95
C LYS A 271 13.10 2.43 -14.22
N LYS A 272 13.60 3.66 -14.45
CA LYS A 272 13.48 4.35 -15.75
C LYS A 272 14.02 3.49 -16.90
N GLN A 273 13.46 3.71 -18.09
CA GLN A 273 13.80 2.98 -19.32
C GLN A 273 13.47 1.47 -19.27
N ASP A 274 12.41 1.11 -18.54
CA ASP A 274 11.91 -0.28 -18.40
C ASP A 274 12.95 -1.27 -17.85
N LEU A 275 13.98 -0.78 -17.18
CA LEU A 275 14.98 -1.62 -16.54
C LEU A 275 14.40 -2.28 -15.27
N ILE A 276 14.39 -3.61 -15.27
CA ILE A 276 13.96 -4.44 -14.13
C ILE A 276 15.20 -5.06 -13.51
N LEU A 277 15.36 -4.90 -12.19
CA LEU A 277 16.48 -5.45 -11.42
C LEU A 277 15.96 -6.26 -10.25
N GLU A 278 16.54 -7.44 -10.02
CA GLU A 278 16.36 -8.16 -8.77
C GLU A 278 17.50 -7.80 -7.81
N ARG A 279 17.15 -7.59 -6.54
CA ARG A 279 18.12 -7.31 -5.47
C ARG A 279 17.71 -7.97 -4.18
N ASN A 280 18.71 -8.49 -3.47
CA ASN A 280 18.55 -8.92 -2.09
C ASN A 280 18.77 -7.71 -1.17
N TYR A 281 17.92 -7.58 -0.16
CA TYR A 281 17.98 -6.53 0.84
C TYR A 281 18.15 -7.15 2.22
N ILE A 282 19.03 -6.56 3.01
CA ILE A 282 19.28 -6.94 4.40
C ILE A 282 18.82 -5.77 5.29
N LEU A 283 17.84 -6.03 6.15
CA LEU A 283 17.32 -5.07 7.12
C LEU A 283 17.83 -5.43 8.50
N ASN A 284 18.84 -4.70 8.95
CA ASN A 284 19.46 -4.94 10.25
C ASN A 284 18.81 -4.03 11.33
N PRO A 285 18.30 -4.59 12.46
CA PRO A 285 17.70 -3.81 13.55
C PRO A 285 18.66 -2.75 14.12
N LYS A 286 19.96 -3.02 14.13
CA LYS A 286 20.99 -2.05 14.56
C LYS A 286 20.90 -0.73 13.80
N TYR A 287 20.53 -0.79 12.52
CA TYR A 287 20.35 0.36 11.64
C TYR A 287 18.87 0.67 11.39
N LYS A 288 18.01 0.33 12.36
CA LYS A 288 16.57 0.61 12.37
C LYS A 288 15.85 0.03 11.17
N TYR A 289 16.29 -1.14 10.69
CA TYR A 289 15.77 -1.84 9.52
C TYR A 289 15.79 -0.99 8.23
N ARG A 290 16.75 -0.07 8.10
CA ARG A 290 16.86 0.77 6.91
C ARG A 290 17.65 0.08 5.80
N CYS A 291 17.13 0.07 4.59
CA CYS A 291 17.90 -0.31 3.39
C CYS A 291 19.05 0.67 3.15
N GLY A 292 20.20 0.19 2.64
CA GLY A 292 21.38 1.04 2.49
C GLY A 292 22.20 1.17 3.78
N SER A 293 22.00 0.26 4.73
CA SER A 293 22.76 0.23 5.98
C SER A 293 24.18 -0.30 5.80
N GLU A 294 24.47 -0.96 4.67
CA GLU A 294 25.77 -1.48 4.28
C GLU A 294 26.85 -0.39 4.27
N PHE A 295 26.49 0.85 3.93
CA PHE A 295 27.41 1.98 4.03
C PHE A 295 27.74 2.32 5.49
N ASN A 296 26.78 2.26 6.41
CA ASN A 296 27.05 2.51 7.83
C ASN A 296 27.90 1.37 8.42
N GLU A 297 27.62 0.12 8.04
CA GLU A 297 28.43 -1.04 8.40
C GLU A 297 29.88 -0.88 7.91
N PHE A 298 30.06 -0.47 6.65
CA PHE A 298 31.38 -0.18 6.10
C PHE A 298 32.08 0.93 6.90
N ILE A 299 31.42 2.06 7.17
CA ILE A 299 32.03 3.15 7.93
C ILE A 299 32.42 2.66 9.34
N GLU A 300 31.59 1.90 10.04
CA GLU A 300 31.93 1.39 11.36
C GLU A 300 33.12 0.43 11.36
N ASN A 301 33.23 -0.43 10.34
CA ASN A 301 34.31 -1.41 10.23
C ASN A 301 35.65 -0.83 9.75
N TYR A 302 35.61 0.28 9.01
CA TYR A 302 36.81 0.86 8.36
C TYR A 302 37.15 2.28 8.81
N LYS A 303 36.37 2.89 9.71
CA LYS A 303 36.69 4.20 10.29
C LYS A 303 37.98 4.09 11.09
N ARG A 304 38.94 4.96 10.78
CA ARG A 304 40.19 5.08 11.55
C ARG A 304 39.90 5.67 12.93
N GLU A 305 40.55 5.13 13.96
CA GLU A 305 40.46 5.65 15.33
C GLU A 305 40.89 7.12 15.42
N ASN A 306 41.94 7.49 14.69
CA ASN A 306 42.44 8.86 14.58
C ASN A 306 41.99 9.51 13.26
N ALA A 307 40.71 9.86 13.17
CA ALA A 307 40.17 10.60 12.03
C ALA A 307 40.65 12.06 12.04
N LEU A 308 40.78 12.65 10.85
CA LEU A 308 41.09 14.07 10.72
C LEU A 308 39.90 14.88 11.25
N ASP A 309 40.13 15.74 12.23
CA ASP A 309 39.10 16.64 12.74
C ASP A 309 38.91 17.82 11.78
N VAL A 310 37.74 17.89 11.14
CA VAL A 310 37.41 18.90 10.13
C VAL A 310 36.28 19.77 10.67
N ASN A 311 36.59 21.02 10.97
CA ASN A 311 35.62 22.03 11.39
C ASN A 311 35.28 22.96 10.22
N PHE A 312 34.00 23.01 9.86
CA PHE A 312 33.48 23.94 8.86
C PHE A 312 32.88 25.15 9.56
N TYR A 313 33.35 26.34 9.19
CA TYR A 313 32.75 27.60 9.63
C TYR A 313 32.00 28.21 8.45
N LEU A 314 30.70 28.44 8.63
CA LEU A 314 29.92 29.25 7.70
C LEU A 314 30.39 30.70 7.84
N LYS A 315 31.05 31.22 6.80
CA LYS A 315 31.34 32.65 6.69
C LYS A 315 30.06 33.36 6.27
N LYS A 316 29.75 34.46 6.97
CA LYS A 316 28.60 35.33 6.70
C LYS A 316 28.63 35.91 5.29
#